data_AF-A0AAD6X1B9-F1
#
_entry.id   AF-A0AAD6X1B9-F1
#
_cell.length_a   1.000
_cell.length_b   1.000
_cell.length_c   1.000
_cell.angle_alpha   90.00
_cell.angle_beta   90.00
_cell.angle_gamma   90.00
#
_symmetry.space_group_name_H-M   'P 1'
#
loop_
_entity.id
_entity.type
_entity.pdbx_description
1 polymer ?
#
loop_
_entity_poly.entity_id
_entity_poly.type
_entity_poly.pdbx_seq_one_letter_code
_entity_poly.pdbx_strand_id
1 'polypeptide(L)'
;MALPRDIPTLRAFGTGNFTRPDNVFCSASLLPLFVKCDTNPVLRPVKTDHFPIVMELDLKVVVEEFQPRPDFRRTIWGDFREHLLNELQQIERPDAHATIEDVEKAIRQLDKAIDDTIRDVVPMSKPFPHSKRWYTSDLRQLKRTSGKLERIAY
;
A
#
# COMPACT_ATOMS: atom_id res chain seq x y z
N MET A 1 15.58 22.86 -11.92
CA MET A 1 16.07 22.09 -10.75
C MET A 1 15.37 22.63 -9.53
N ALA A 2 14.91 21.76 -8.63
CA ALA A 2 14.20 22.18 -7.42
C ALA A 2 15.16 22.45 -6.25
N LEU A 3 16.25 21.69 -6.13
CA LEU A 3 17.27 21.93 -5.10
C LEU A 3 18.07 23.20 -5.47
N PRO A 4 18.07 24.25 -4.61
CA PRO A 4 18.76 25.50 -4.87
C PRO A 4 20.25 25.30 -5.12
N ARG A 5 20.86 26.26 -5.82
CA ARG A 5 22.31 26.27 -6.05
C ARG A 5 23.05 26.29 -4.70
N ASP A 6 24.22 25.66 -4.66
CA ASP A 6 25.17 25.74 -3.54
C ASP A 6 24.72 25.10 -2.20
N ILE A 7 23.61 24.36 -2.18
CA ILE A 7 23.26 23.50 -1.03
C ILE A 7 24.13 22.23 -1.05
N PRO A 8 24.94 21.96 -0.01
CA PRO A 8 25.76 20.76 0.05
C PRO A 8 24.91 19.53 0.37
N THR A 9 25.06 18.46 -0.40
CA THR A 9 24.35 17.18 -0.18
C THR A 9 25.24 16.10 0.41
N LEU A 10 26.53 16.38 0.55
CA LEU A 10 27.51 15.45 1.09
C LEU A 10 28.58 16.21 1.91
N ARG A 11 29.10 15.55 2.94
CA ARG A 11 30.33 15.92 3.64
C ARG A 11 31.30 14.74 3.66
N ALA A 12 32.33 14.80 2.81
CA ALA A 12 33.26 13.70 2.60
C ALA A 12 33.96 13.28 3.90
N PHE A 13 34.02 11.98 4.19
CA PHE A 13 34.59 11.49 5.45
C PHE A 13 36.09 11.75 5.58
N GLY A 14 36.85 11.60 4.50
CA GLY A 14 38.31 11.74 4.55
C GLY A 14 38.78 13.19 4.70
N THR A 15 38.13 14.13 4.01
CA THR A 15 38.57 15.54 3.95
C THR A 15 37.70 16.48 4.77
N GLY A 16 36.47 16.07 5.12
CA GLY A 16 35.48 16.94 5.74
C GLY A 16 34.86 17.96 4.79
N ASN A 17 35.23 17.97 3.51
CA ASN A 17 34.74 18.92 2.51
C ASN A 17 33.26 18.72 2.22
N PHE A 18 32.55 19.83 2.05
CA PHE A 18 31.16 19.85 1.62
C PHE A 18 31.08 19.89 0.10
N THR A 19 30.31 18.97 -0.49
CA THR A 19 30.10 18.89 -1.94
C THR A 19 28.62 18.63 -2.25
N ARG A 20 28.25 18.82 -3.51
CA ARG A 20 26.89 18.58 -4.02
C ARG A 20 26.90 17.63 -5.22
N PRO A 21 27.14 16.33 -5.00
CA PRO A 21 26.96 15.33 -6.05
C PRO A 21 25.49 15.10 -6.39
N ASP A 22 24.56 15.37 -5.46
CA ASP A 22 23.14 15.04 -5.61
C ASP A 22 22.30 16.22 -6.09
N ASN A 23 21.26 15.94 -6.89
CA ASN A 23 20.38 16.94 -7.47
C ASN A 23 18.92 16.49 -7.44
N VAL A 24 18.02 17.48 -7.44
CA VAL A 24 16.58 17.26 -7.61
C VAL A 24 16.13 17.90 -8.91
N PHE A 25 15.79 17.05 -9.88
CA PHE A 25 15.23 17.45 -11.17
C PHE A 25 13.71 17.36 -11.12
N CYS A 26 13.05 18.34 -11.73
CA CYS A 26 11.60 18.39 -11.87
C CYS A 26 11.25 19.03 -13.21
N SER A 27 10.06 18.75 -13.71
CA SER A 27 9.51 19.51 -14.84
C SER A 27 9.28 20.96 -14.43
N ALA A 28 9.34 21.88 -15.40
CA ALA A 28 9.07 23.30 -15.15
C ALA A 28 7.67 23.52 -14.56
N SER A 29 6.69 22.72 -14.97
CA SER A 29 5.31 22.76 -14.46
C SER A 29 5.17 22.42 -12.98
N LEU A 30 6.09 21.63 -12.42
CA LEU A 30 6.04 21.22 -11.01
C LEU A 30 6.85 22.14 -10.09
N LEU A 31 7.75 22.95 -10.65
CA LEU A 31 8.62 23.82 -9.86
C LEU A 31 7.83 24.80 -8.95
N PRO A 32 6.71 25.40 -9.40
CA PRO A 32 5.91 26.27 -8.53
C PRO A 32 5.26 25.57 -7.33
N LEU A 33 5.14 24.24 -7.37
CA LEU A 33 4.55 23.45 -6.27
C LEU A 33 5.57 23.17 -5.16
N PHE A 34 6.87 23.40 -5.38
CA PHE A 34 7.87 23.24 -4.33
C PHE A 34 7.76 24.39 -3.33
N VAL A 35 7.30 24.08 -2.13
CA VAL A 35 7.36 24.98 -0.97
C VAL A 35 8.78 25.04 -0.43
N LYS A 36 9.47 23.89 -0.42
CA LYS A 36 10.87 23.76 0.03
C LYS A 36 11.58 22.62 -0.69
N CYS A 37 12.87 22.81 -0.99
CA CYS A 37 13.79 21.75 -1.35
C CYS A 37 15.16 22.09 -0.75
N ASP A 38 15.62 21.28 0.20
CA ASP A 38 16.85 21.55 0.96
C ASP A 38 17.43 20.23 1.49
N THR A 39 18.60 20.28 2.12
CA THR A 39 19.15 19.16 2.88
C THR A 39 18.80 19.28 4.36
N ASN A 40 18.75 18.13 5.06
CA ASN A 40 18.60 18.11 6.51
C ASN A 40 19.75 17.32 7.15
N PRO A 41 20.88 17.99 7.46
CA PRO A 41 22.04 17.33 8.06
C PRO A 41 21.78 16.66 9.41
N VAL A 42 20.79 17.12 10.18
CA VAL A 42 20.40 16.52 11.47
C VAL A 42 19.82 15.13 11.29
N LEU A 43 19.21 14.85 10.12
CA LEU A 43 18.65 13.54 9.80
C LEU A 43 19.66 12.59 9.13
N ARG A 44 20.94 12.96 9.06
CA ARG A 44 21.97 12.13 8.44
C ARG A 44 22.05 10.76 9.14
N PRO A 45 21.82 9.65 8.43
CA PRO A 45 22.00 8.31 9.00
C PRO A 45 23.44 8.05 9.45
N VAL A 46 23.61 7.06 10.32
CA VAL A 46 24.97 6.63 10.70
C VAL A 46 25.68 6.02 9.49
N LYS A 47 27.01 6.21 9.42
CA LYS A 47 27.88 5.62 8.38
C LYS A 47 27.59 6.06 6.94
N THR A 48 26.90 7.18 6.73
CA THR A 48 26.84 7.85 5.42
C THR A 48 27.39 9.27 5.51
N ASP A 49 28.08 9.69 4.46
CA ASP A 49 28.59 11.04 4.25
C ASP A 49 27.56 11.95 3.55
N HIS A 50 26.48 11.39 3.01
CA HIS A 50 25.39 12.14 2.39
C HIS A 50 24.39 12.69 3.40
N PHE A 51 23.88 13.90 3.12
CA PHE A 51 22.75 14.49 3.82
C PHE A 51 21.44 14.14 3.10
N PRO A 52 20.39 13.75 3.83
CA PRO A 52 19.08 13.58 3.24
C PRO A 52 18.59 14.88 2.60
N ILE A 53 18.09 14.79 1.37
CA ILE A 53 17.36 15.87 0.72
C ILE A 53 15.88 15.78 1.12
N VAL A 54 15.33 16.89 1.60
CA VAL A 54 13.95 17.03 2.03
C VAL A 54 13.23 17.97 1.07
N MET A 55 12.09 17.50 0.57
CA MET A 55 11.23 18.26 -0.34
C MET A 55 9.85 18.41 0.30
N GLU A 56 9.28 19.61 0.19
CA GLU A 56 7.92 19.91 0.56
C GLU A 56 7.19 20.44 -0.66
N LEU A 57 6.08 19.81 -1.00
CA LEU A 57 5.28 20.10 -2.19
C LEU A 57 3.87 20.47 -1.76
N ASP A 58 3.35 21.59 -2.28
CA ASP A 58 1.94 21.96 -2.16
C ASP A 58 1.14 21.25 -3.26
N LEU A 59 0.67 20.04 -2.93
CA LEU A 59 -0.13 19.23 -3.83
C LEU A 59 -1.58 19.18 -3.35
N LYS A 60 -2.49 19.62 -4.20
CA LYS A 60 -3.91 19.28 -4.08
C LYS A 60 -4.13 17.91 -4.70
N VAL A 61 -3.94 16.87 -3.89
CA VAL A 61 -4.25 15.50 -4.31
C VAL A 61 -5.76 15.31 -4.16
N VAL A 62 -6.45 15.02 -5.25
CA VAL A 62 -7.83 14.52 -5.16
C VAL A 62 -7.74 13.15 -4.51
N VAL A 63 -8.24 13.07 -3.28
CA VAL A 63 -8.38 11.79 -2.59
C VAL A 63 -9.63 11.14 -3.16
N GLU A 64 -9.43 10.16 -4.05
CA GLU A 64 -10.54 9.28 -4.41
C GLU A 64 -10.95 8.48 -3.19
N GLU A 65 -12.27 8.42 -2.95
CA GLU A 65 -12.82 7.57 -1.91
C GLU A 65 -12.48 6.12 -2.22
N PHE A 66 -11.88 5.46 -1.24
CA PHE A 66 -11.58 4.04 -1.34
C PHE A 66 -12.90 3.26 -1.45
N GLN A 67 -13.07 2.54 -2.55
CA GLN A 67 -14.18 1.61 -2.73
C GLN A 67 -13.80 0.25 -2.13
N PRO A 68 -14.42 -0.18 -1.01
CA PRO A 68 -14.16 -1.49 -0.44
C PRO A 68 -14.48 -2.59 -1.44
N ARG A 69 -13.62 -3.60 -1.49
CA ARG A 69 -13.76 -4.80 -2.33
C ARG A 69 -13.61 -6.06 -1.47
N PRO A 70 -14.26 -7.18 -1.80
CA PRO A 70 -14.07 -8.44 -1.08
C PRO A 70 -12.58 -8.83 -1.01
N ASP A 71 -12.09 -9.13 0.19
CA ASP A 71 -10.70 -9.51 0.46
C ASP A 71 -10.57 -11.02 0.63
N PHE A 72 -10.57 -11.73 -0.50
CA PHE A 72 -10.42 -13.19 -0.55
C PHE A 72 -9.11 -13.71 0.07
N ARG A 73 -8.08 -12.85 0.19
CA ARG A 73 -6.81 -13.25 0.83
C ARG A 73 -6.93 -13.35 2.35
N ARG A 74 -7.85 -12.59 2.94
CA ARG A 74 -8.06 -12.55 4.40
C ARG A 74 -9.28 -13.36 4.84
N THR A 75 -10.01 -13.97 3.89
CA THR A 75 -11.10 -14.90 4.18
C THR A 75 -10.61 -16.12 4.94
N ILE A 76 -11.34 -16.49 5.99
CA ILE A 76 -11.19 -17.78 6.65
C ILE A 76 -11.95 -18.80 5.81
N TRP A 77 -11.22 -19.57 5.00
CA TRP A 77 -11.81 -20.50 4.04
C TRP A 77 -12.58 -21.67 4.67
N GLY A 78 -12.33 -21.97 5.96
CA GLY A 78 -13.14 -22.95 6.70
C GLY A 78 -14.58 -22.49 6.83
N ASP A 79 -14.78 -21.32 7.46
CA ASP A 79 -16.08 -20.68 7.66
C ASP A 79 -16.82 -20.46 6.34
N PHE A 80 -16.10 -20.01 5.31
CA PHE A 80 -16.68 -19.81 3.97
C PHE A 80 -17.28 -21.10 3.41
N ARG A 81 -16.55 -22.24 3.52
CA ARG A 81 -17.03 -23.53 3.01
C ARG A 81 -18.22 -24.05 3.80
N GLU A 82 -18.18 -23.91 5.13
CA GLU A 82 -19.28 -24.33 6.00
C GLU A 82 -20.56 -23.56 5.66
N HIS A 83 -20.46 -22.24 5.54
CA HIS A 83 -21.59 -21.38 5.18
C HIS A 83 -22.13 -21.71 3.78
N LEU A 84 -21.25 -21.82 2.77
CA LEU A 84 -21.67 -22.15 1.41
C LEU A 84 -22.35 -23.53 1.36
N LEU A 85 -21.82 -24.52 2.08
CA LEU A 85 -22.38 -25.87 2.08
C LEU A 85 -23.79 -25.88 2.68
N ASN A 86 -24.03 -25.11 3.74
CA ASN A 86 -25.37 -24.94 4.32
C ASN A 86 -26.36 -24.30 3.33
N GLU A 87 -25.94 -23.26 2.61
CA GLU A 87 -26.76 -22.61 1.57
C GLU A 87 -27.07 -23.57 0.41
N LEU A 88 -26.05 -24.29 -0.08
CA LEU A 88 -26.21 -25.25 -1.18
C LEU A 88 -27.13 -26.43 -0.84
N GLN A 89 -27.20 -26.84 0.44
CA GLN A 89 -28.13 -27.89 0.87
C GLN A 89 -29.61 -27.48 0.76
N GLN A 90 -29.90 -26.17 0.72
CA GLN A 90 -31.27 -25.66 0.54
C GLN A 90 -31.68 -25.58 -0.94
N ILE A 91 -30.75 -25.81 -1.88
CA ILE A 91 -31.02 -25.75 -3.31
C ILE A 91 -31.44 -27.13 -3.80
N GLU A 92 -32.65 -27.21 -4.36
CA GLU A 92 -33.14 -28.41 -5.03
C GLU A 92 -32.31 -28.70 -6.28
N ARG A 93 -31.87 -29.95 -6.41
CA ARG A 93 -31.16 -30.39 -7.62
C ARG A 93 -32.17 -30.65 -8.74
N PRO A 94 -31.92 -30.16 -9.96
CA PRO A 94 -32.72 -30.54 -11.12
C PRO A 94 -32.71 -32.06 -11.31
N ASP A 95 -33.89 -32.63 -11.55
CA ASP A 95 -34.04 -34.06 -11.80
C ASP A 95 -33.68 -34.42 -13.25
N ALA A 96 -33.58 -35.72 -13.56
CA ALA A 96 -33.24 -36.23 -14.90
C ALA A 96 -34.23 -35.80 -16.01
N HIS A 97 -35.42 -35.33 -15.62
CA HIS A 97 -36.48 -34.84 -16.51
C HIS A 97 -36.66 -33.32 -16.44
N ALA A 98 -35.67 -32.57 -15.93
CA ALA A 98 -35.71 -31.12 -15.83
C ALA A 98 -35.90 -30.43 -17.19
N THR A 99 -36.73 -29.40 -17.21
CA THR A 99 -36.82 -28.48 -18.34
C THR A 99 -35.62 -27.53 -18.37
N ILE A 100 -35.44 -26.83 -19.49
CA ILE A 100 -34.42 -25.77 -19.59
C ILE A 100 -34.64 -24.71 -18.50
N GLU A 101 -35.89 -24.36 -18.22
CA GLU A 101 -36.25 -23.36 -17.21
C GLU A 101 -35.88 -23.82 -15.79
N ASP A 102 -36.03 -25.10 -15.49
CA ASP A 102 -35.61 -25.69 -14.20
C ASP A 102 -34.10 -25.63 -14.03
N VAL A 103 -33.34 -25.89 -15.11
CA VAL A 103 -31.87 -25.80 -15.10
C VAL A 103 -31.43 -24.35 -14.90
N GLU A 104 -32.02 -23.39 -15.63
CA GLU A 104 -31.71 -21.98 -15.44
C GLU A 104 -32.05 -21.48 -14.03
N LYS A 105 -33.16 -21.96 -13.46
CA LYS A 105 -33.53 -21.65 -12.08
C LYS A 105 -32.48 -22.16 -11.10
N ALA A 106 -31.99 -23.38 -11.26
CA ALA A 106 -30.95 -23.93 -10.41
C ALA A 106 -29.62 -23.17 -10.55
N ILE A 107 -29.24 -22.74 -11.76
CA ILE A 107 -28.06 -21.88 -11.98
C ILE A 107 -28.21 -20.57 -11.22
N ARG A 108 -29.36 -19.88 -11.35
CA ARG A 108 -29.63 -18.63 -10.64
C ARG A 108 -29.58 -18.81 -9.12
N GLN A 109 -30.07 -19.93 -8.60
CA GLN A 109 -29.99 -20.25 -7.18
C GLN A 109 -28.56 -20.51 -6.72
N LEU A 110 -27.75 -21.18 -7.55
CA LEU A 110 -26.34 -21.44 -7.27
C LEU A 110 -25.53 -20.14 -7.22
N ASP A 111 -25.67 -19.29 -8.23
CA ASP A 111 -24.99 -17.99 -8.28
C ASP A 111 -25.37 -17.14 -7.06
N LYS A 112 -26.66 -17.12 -6.72
CA LYS A 112 -27.15 -16.40 -5.55
C LYS A 112 -26.52 -16.92 -4.24
N ALA A 113 -26.46 -18.23 -4.03
CA ALA A 113 -25.86 -18.80 -2.83
C ALA A 113 -24.36 -18.46 -2.70
N ILE A 114 -23.63 -18.41 -3.82
CA ILE A 114 -22.23 -17.98 -3.85
C ILE A 114 -22.12 -16.51 -3.49
N ASP A 115 -22.93 -15.64 -4.12
CA ASP A 115 -22.92 -14.19 -3.88
C ASP A 115 -23.35 -13.81 -2.47
N ASP A 116 -24.34 -14.50 -1.90
CA ASP A 116 -24.77 -14.34 -0.52
C ASP A 116 -23.65 -14.77 0.43
N THR A 117 -23.02 -15.92 0.21
CA THR A 117 -21.88 -16.37 1.04
C THR A 117 -20.68 -15.42 0.97
N ILE A 118 -20.39 -14.86 -0.22
CA ILE A 118 -19.34 -13.84 -0.36
C ILE A 118 -19.68 -12.61 0.48
N ARG A 119 -20.92 -12.13 0.44
CA ARG A 119 -21.34 -10.95 1.21
C ARG A 119 -21.28 -11.18 2.72
N ASP A 120 -21.63 -12.37 3.17
CA ASP A 120 -21.73 -12.67 4.60
C ASP A 120 -20.39 -12.98 5.25
N VAL A 121 -19.49 -13.69 4.54
CA VAL A 121 -18.28 -14.26 5.14
C VAL A 121 -16.99 -13.61 4.65
N VAL A 122 -16.96 -13.06 3.43
CA VAL A 122 -15.72 -12.45 2.90
C VAL A 122 -15.56 -11.05 3.48
N PRO A 123 -14.48 -10.78 4.25
CA PRO A 123 -14.27 -9.45 4.79
C PRO A 123 -14.06 -8.44 3.67
N MET A 124 -14.66 -7.27 3.81
CA MET A 124 -14.38 -6.16 2.91
C MET A 124 -12.99 -5.59 3.20
N SER A 125 -12.24 -5.33 2.13
CA SER A 125 -10.97 -4.62 2.23
C SER A 125 -11.19 -3.26 2.88
N LYS A 126 -10.22 -2.85 3.69
CA LYS A 126 -10.27 -1.57 4.40
C LYS A 126 -9.38 -0.57 3.68
N PRO A 127 -9.72 0.73 3.69
CA PRO A 127 -8.79 1.75 3.23
C PRO A 127 -7.52 1.61 4.05
N PHE A 128 -6.43 1.22 3.41
CA PHE A 128 -5.13 1.21 4.05
C PHE A 128 -4.44 2.51 3.64
N PRO A 129 -4.23 3.48 4.56
CA PRO A 129 -3.59 4.76 4.25
C PRO A 129 -2.17 4.60 3.68
N HIS A 130 -1.62 3.39 3.73
CA HIS A 130 -0.28 3.06 3.30
C HIS A 130 -0.23 1.99 2.20
N SER A 131 -1.35 1.65 1.52
CA SER A 131 -1.36 0.60 0.48
C SER A 131 -0.41 0.90 -0.69
N LYS A 132 -0.08 2.18 -0.92
CA LYS A 132 0.90 2.63 -1.91
C LYS A 132 2.34 2.76 -1.37
N ARG A 133 2.57 2.57 -0.07
CA ARG A 133 3.93 2.58 0.48
C ARG A 133 4.46 1.15 0.41
N TRP A 134 5.61 1.00 -0.22
CA TRP A 134 6.55 -0.12 -0.25
C TRP A 134 7.03 -0.53 1.17
N TYR A 135 6.18 -0.36 2.17
CA TYR A 135 6.49 -0.35 3.59
C TYR A 135 5.59 -1.37 4.28
N THR A 136 5.99 -2.64 4.17
CA THR A 136 5.32 -3.77 4.81
C THR A 136 5.43 -3.70 6.34
N SER A 137 4.64 -4.51 7.04
CA SER A 137 4.82 -4.74 8.49
C SER A 137 6.27 -5.12 8.83
N ASP A 138 6.89 -5.89 7.95
CA ASP A 138 8.23 -6.43 8.13
C ASP A 138 9.27 -5.30 7.99
N LEU A 139 9.09 -4.41 7.01
CA LEU A 139 9.94 -3.23 6.86
C LEU A 139 9.79 -2.25 8.02
N ARG A 140 8.60 -2.17 8.63
CA ARG A 140 8.38 -1.41 9.87
C ARG A 140 9.16 -2.01 11.04
N GLN A 141 9.21 -3.34 11.14
CA GLN A 141 10.01 -4.02 12.17
C GLN A 141 11.51 -3.84 11.92
N LEU A 142 11.97 -4.01 10.67
CA LEU A 142 13.37 -3.82 10.29
C LEU A 142 13.85 -2.39 10.55
N LYS A 143 13.06 -1.35 10.25
CA LYS A 143 13.42 0.04 10.59
C LYS A 143 13.54 0.26 12.09
N ARG A 144 12.65 -0.33 12.90
CA ARG A 144 12.75 -0.25 14.37
C ARG A 144 14.04 -0.89 14.87
N THR A 145 14.41 -2.04 14.33
CA THR A 145 15.66 -2.72 14.67
C THR A 145 16.87 -1.88 14.24
N SER A 146 16.87 -1.35 13.01
CA SER A 146 17.92 -0.45 12.52
C SER A 146 18.11 0.74 13.46
N GLY A 147 17.04 1.48 13.78
CA GLY A 147 17.13 2.62 14.70
C GLY A 147 17.50 2.28 16.15
N LYS A 148 17.37 1.02 16.58
CA LYS A 148 17.95 0.55 17.86
C LYS A 148 19.47 0.33 17.72
N LEU A 149 19.90 -0.33 16.65
CA LEU A 149 21.32 -0.56 16.37
C LEU A 149 22.09 0.75 16.16
N GLU A 150 21.49 1.74 15.50
CA GLU A 150 22.06 3.07 15.32
C GLU A 150 22.35 3.78 16.65
N ARG A 151 21.45 3.63 17.63
CA ARG A 151 21.62 4.20 18.98
C ARG A 151 22.70 3.51 19.80
N ILE A 152 23.01 2.25 19.50
CA ILE A 152 24.07 1.47 20.17
C ILE A 152 25.44 1.74 19.52
N ALA A 153 25.46 2.15 18.25
CA ALA A 153 26.68 2.44 17.51
C ALA A 153 27.25 3.86 17.77
N TYR A 154 26.60 4.65 18.62
CA TYR A 154 27.05 5.96 19.10
C TYR A 154 27.59 5.82 20.53
#